data_AF-A0A9R0IQ85-F1
#
_entry.id   AF-A0A9R0IQ85-F1
#
_cell.length_a   1.000
_cell.length_b   1.000
_cell.length_c   1.000
_cell.angle_alpha   90.00
_cell.angle_beta   90.00
_cell.angle_gamma   90.00
#
_symmetry.space_group_name_H-M   'P 1'
#
loop_
_entity.id
_entity.type
_entity.pdbx_description
1 polymer ?
#
loop_
_entity_poly.entity_id
_entity_poly.type
_entity_poly.pdbx_seq_one_letter_code
_entity_poly.pdbx_strand_id
1 'polypeptide(L)'
;MIVVILGTNVCYVERTDAIPKLPGQISKSGTTIINTELGAFSTGLLLIEYDRGMDATSINPGEQIFEKTISGMYLGEIVRRVVLEMAETGSLFGSSIPEKLQTPFSLRTPHICAMQQYTSTNLDAVGSILFNEAGVTSSSFSCTQVTSLATEIMSLLNSSRNQLQVSAFSV
;
A
#
# COMPACT_ATOMS: atom_id res chain seq x y z
N MET A 1 14.79 -13.63 4.48
CA MET A 1 14.66 -12.30 5.15
C MET A 1 13.62 -11.53 4.39
N ILE A 2 12.65 -10.91 5.06
CA ILE A 2 11.63 -10.07 4.43
C ILE A 2 12.00 -8.62 4.73
N VAL A 3 12.12 -7.78 3.70
CA VAL A 3 12.37 -6.33 3.86
C VAL A 3 11.11 -5.60 3.41
N VAL A 4 10.54 -4.79 4.30
CA VAL A 4 9.31 -4.01 4.07
C VAL A 4 9.50 -2.62 4.67
N ILE A 5 10.31 -1.77 4.03
CA ILE A 5 10.53 -0.40 4.54
C ILE A 5 10.36 0.64 3.41
N LEU A 6 10.61 0.28 2.14
CA LEU A 6 10.22 1.08 0.96
C LEU A 6 9.75 0.20 -0.21
N GLY A 7 10.42 -0.92 -0.43
CA GLY A 7 9.97 -1.97 -1.34
C GLY A 7 9.54 -3.25 -0.60
N THR A 8 8.94 -4.19 -1.33
CA THR A 8 8.68 -5.54 -0.79
C THR A 8 9.43 -6.58 -1.59
N ASN A 9 10.40 -7.21 -0.93
CA ASN A 9 11.13 -8.31 -1.52
C ASN A 9 11.31 -9.45 -0.51
N VAL A 10 11.29 -10.67 -1.03
CA VAL A 10 11.48 -11.90 -0.28
C VAL A 10 12.69 -12.62 -0.86
N CYS A 11 13.60 -13.02 0.02
CA CYS A 11 14.64 -13.98 -0.33
C CYS A 11 14.50 -15.24 0.51
N TYR A 12 14.77 -16.37 -0.12
CA TYR A 12 14.75 -17.68 0.51
C TYR A 12 15.96 -18.53 0.06
N VAL A 13 16.22 -19.61 0.77
CA VAL A 13 17.29 -20.56 0.44
C VAL A 13 16.65 -21.75 -0.27
N GLU A 14 17.09 -22.01 -1.48
CA GLU A 14 16.63 -23.13 -2.31
C GLU A 14 17.76 -24.15 -2.48
N ARG A 15 17.39 -25.42 -2.69
CA ARG A 15 18.38 -26.43 -3.09
C ARG A 15 18.85 -26.17 -4.51
N THR A 16 20.16 -26.22 -4.73
CA THR A 16 20.71 -25.88 -6.05
C THR A 16 20.22 -26.83 -7.15
N ASP A 17 19.97 -28.10 -6.81
CA ASP A 17 19.44 -29.13 -7.73
C ASP A 17 17.96 -28.92 -8.11
N ALA A 18 17.21 -28.13 -7.33
CA ALA A 18 15.82 -27.78 -7.59
C ALA A 18 15.66 -26.58 -8.53
N ILE A 19 16.75 -25.93 -8.97
CA ILE A 19 16.73 -24.74 -9.84
C ILE A 19 16.99 -25.16 -11.28
N PRO A 20 15.97 -25.27 -12.16
CA PRO A 20 16.18 -25.79 -13.52
C PRO A 20 17.05 -24.89 -14.40
N LYS A 21 17.20 -23.62 -14.03
CA LYS A 21 18.06 -22.63 -14.71
C LYS A 21 19.55 -22.81 -14.42
N LEU A 22 19.92 -23.61 -13.40
CA LEU A 22 21.32 -23.86 -13.01
C LEU A 22 21.69 -25.35 -13.17
N PRO A 23 21.48 -25.98 -14.33
CA PRO A 23 21.76 -27.40 -14.49
C PRO A 23 23.26 -27.67 -14.33
N GLY A 24 23.61 -28.62 -13.45
CA GLY A 24 24.99 -29.08 -13.26
C GLY A 24 25.90 -28.14 -12.45
N GLN A 25 25.39 -27.01 -11.95
CA GLN A 25 26.13 -26.21 -10.98
C GLN A 25 26.03 -26.82 -9.59
N ILE A 26 27.18 -27.25 -9.05
CA ILE A 26 27.28 -27.72 -7.67
C ILE A 26 27.70 -26.53 -6.82
N SER A 27 26.76 -25.93 -6.10
CA SER A 27 27.11 -25.06 -4.98
C SER A 27 27.88 -25.91 -3.96
N LYS A 28 29.00 -25.40 -3.43
CA LYS A 28 29.76 -26.12 -2.38
C LYS A 28 28.91 -26.45 -1.15
N SER A 29 27.85 -25.67 -0.88
CA SER A 29 26.90 -25.91 0.20
C SER A 29 25.68 -26.74 -0.21
N GLY A 30 25.49 -27.05 -1.51
CA GLY A 30 24.28 -27.67 -2.05
C GLY A 30 23.04 -26.76 -2.09
N THR A 31 23.19 -25.49 -1.70
CA THR A 31 22.11 -24.51 -1.60
C THR A 31 22.46 -23.19 -2.27
N THR A 32 21.43 -22.45 -2.67
CA THR A 32 21.52 -21.16 -3.35
C THR A 32 20.50 -20.19 -2.76
N ILE A 33 20.91 -18.95 -2.49
CA ILE A 33 19.98 -17.88 -2.08
C ILE A 33 19.25 -17.39 -3.33
N ILE A 34 17.92 -17.48 -3.30
CA ILE A 34 17.06 -16.94 -4.34
C ILE A 34 16.54 -15.59 -3.89
N ASN A 35 16.85 -14.59 -4.71
CA ASN A 35 16.18 -13.30 -4.68
C ASN A 35 14.96 -13.39 -5.61
N THR A 36 13.76 -13.25 -5.07
CA THR A 36 12.53 -13.44 -5.85
C THR A 36 12.14 -12.22 -6.67
N GLU A 37 12.64 -11.03 -6.31
CA GLU A 37 12.18 -9.75 -6.85
C GLU A 37 10.64 -9.65 -6.83
N LEU A 38 10.03 -10.06 -5.70
CA LEU A 38 8.59 -10.25 -5.57
C LEU A 38 7.77 -9.00 -5.93
N GLY A 39 8.34 -7.80 -5.75
CA GLY A 39 7.72 -6.53 -6.13
C GLY A 39 7.23 -6.48 -7.59
N ALA A 40 7.90 -7.18 -8.51
CA ALA A 40 7.57 -7.20 -9.93
C ALA A 40 6.44 -8.19 -10.28
N PHE A 41 5.95 -8.96 -9.32
CA PHE A 41 4.84 -9.87 -9.52
C PHE A 41 3.57 -9.10 -9.90
N SER A 42 2.83 -9.59 -10.90
CA SER A 42 1.66 -8.89 -11.45
C SER A 42 0.48 -9.79 -11.79
N THR A 43 0.69 -11.11 -11.81
CA THR A 43 -0.34 -12.07 -12.23
C THR A 43 -1.23 -12.47 -11.05
N GLY A 44 -2.55 -12.47 -11.25
CA GLY A 44 -3.50 -12.91 -10.23
C GLY A 44 -3.71 -11.93 -9.06
N LEU A 45 -3.25 -10.68 -9.19
CA LEU A 45 -3.50 -9.63 -8.19
C LEU A 45 -4.90 -9.02 -8.38
N LEU A 46 -5.61 -8.85 -7.27
CA LEU A 46 -6.90 -8.14 -7.24
C LEU A 46 -6.64 -6.64 -7.08
N LEU A 47 -6.51 -5.95 -8.21
CA LEU A 47 -6.33 -4.49 -8.23
C LEU A 47 -7.69 -3.79 -8.17
N ILE A 48 -7.84 -2.80 -7.31
CA ILE A 48 -8.98 -1.88 -7.32
C ILE A 48 -8.70 -0.71 -8.29
N GLU A 49 -9.71 0.13 -8.53
CA GLU A 49 -9.56 1.24 -9.48
C GLU A 49 -8.48 2.25 -9.07
N TYR A 50 -8.32 2.48 -7.77
CA TYR A 50 -7.28 3.36 -7.23
C TYR A 50 -5.88 2.80 -7.46
N ASP A 51 -5.68 1.48 -7.38
CA ASP A 51 -4.39 0.85 -7.70
C ASP A 51 -4.03 1.06 -9.17
N ARG A 52 -4.99 0.80 -10.07
CA ARG A 52 -4.84 1.00 -11.52
C ARG A 52 -4.56 2.46 -11.86
N GLY A 53 -5.32 3.38 -11.27
CA GLY A 53 -5.14 4.81 -11.49
C GLY A 53 -3.80 5.32 -10.96
N MET A 54 -3.33 4.78 -9.83
CA MET A 54 -2.02 5.11 -9.28
C MET A 54 -0.90 4.58 -10.18
N ASP A 55 -0.96 3.31 -10.57
CA ASP A 55 0.00 2.67 -11.46
C ASP A 55 0.14 3.43 -12.80
N ALA A 56 -0.99 3.77 -13.43
CA ALA A 56 -1.03 4.50 -14.70
C ALA A 56 -0.33 5.86 -14.65
N THR A 57 -0.31 6.51 -13.48
CA THR A 57 0.36 7.81 -13.26
C THR A 57 1.74 7.69 -12.60
N SER A 58 2.20 6.47 -12.34
CA SER A 58 3.49 6.23 -11.71
C SER A 58 4.66 6.44 -12.69
N ILE A 59 5.88 6.49 -12.16
CA ILE A 59 7.10 6.64 -12.98
C ILE A 59 7.26 5.46 -13.95
N ASN A 60 6.88 4.25 -13.52
CA ASN A 60 6.99 3.02 -14.31
C ASN A 60 5.63 2.30 -14.39
N PRO A 61 4.67 2.75 -15.23
CA PRO A 61 3.37 2.10 -15.37
C PRO A 61 3.49 0.64 -15.79
N GLY A 62 2.69 -0.25 -15.20
CA GLY A 62 2.73 -1.69 -15.49
C GLY A 62 3.86 -2.47 -14.78
N GLU A 63 4.78 -1.78 -14.11
CA GLU A 63 5.89 -2.41 -13.38
C GLU A 63 5.67 -2.34 -11.87
N GLN A 64 6.32 -3.25 -11.13
CA GLN A 64 6.31 -3.27 -9.66
C GLN A 64 4.89 -3.29 -9.05
N ILE A 65 3.94 -3.94 -9.74
CA ILE A 65 2.51 -3.92 -9.39
C ILE A 65 2.26 -4.46 -7.98
N PHE A 66 2.92 -5.55 -7.62
CA PHE A 66 2.82 -6.09 -6.27
C PHE A 66 3.30 -5.08 -5.23
N GLU A 67 4.49 -4.52 -5.43
CA GLU A 67 5.02 -3.50 -4.52
C GLU A 67 4.09 -2.30 -4.38
N LYS A 68 3.55 -1.80 -5.50
CA LYS A 68 2.55 -0.72 -5.56
C LYS A 68 1.29 -1.02 -4.77
N THR A 69 0.90 -2.29 -4.71
CA THR A 69 -0.31 -2.71 -4.01
C THR A 69 -0.08 -2.87 -2.50
N ILE A 70 1.10 -3.35 -2.08
CA ILE A 70 1.29 -3.78 -0.68
C ILE A 70 2.27 -2.95 0.14
N SER A 71 3.12 -2.14 -0.48
CA SER A 71 4.17 -1.41 0.22
C SER A 71 3.62 -0.21 0.99
N GLY A 72 4.34 0.16 2.06
CA GLY A 72 4.04 1.36 2.84
C GLY A 72 4.27 2.67 2.08
N MET A 73 4.82 2.66 0.86
CA MET A 73 4.96 3.88 0.08
C MET A 73 3.61 4.34 -0.51
N TYR A 74 2.77 3.39 -0.95
CA TYR A 74 1.61 3.69 -1.80
C TYR A 74 0.28 3.72 -1.05
N LEU A 75 0.18 3.12 0.15
CA LEU A 75 -1.04 3.14 0.95
C LEU A 75 -1.58 4.56 1.19
N GLY A 76 -0.71 5.52 1.53
CA GLY A 76 -1.12 6.90 1.72
C GLY A 76 -1.71 7.54 0.45
N GLU A 77 -1.14 7.21 -0.71
CA GLU A 77 -1.60 7.71 -2.00
C GLU A 77 -2.94 7.10 -2.42
N ILE A 78 -3.17 5.81 -2.14
CA ILE A 78 -4.48 5.17 -2.38
C ILE A 78 -5.56 5.88 -1.54
N VAL A 79 -5.31 6.09 -0.24
CA VAL A 79 -6.27 6.81 0.62
C VAL A 79 -6.48 8.24 0.12
N ARG A 80 -5.42 8.96 -0.29
CA ARG A 80 -5.54 10.32 -0.85
C ARG A 80 -6.46 10.35 -2.07
N ARG A 81 -6.34 9.39 -2.98
CA ARG A 81 -7.18 9.30 -4.19
C ARG A 81 -8.64 9.13 -3.86
N VAL A 82 -8.97 8.26 -2.90
CA VAL A 82 -10.36 8.10 -2.47
C VAL A 82 -10.88 9.37 -1.79
N VAL A 83 -10.08 10.00 -0.92
CA VAL A 83 -10.46 11.26 -0.26
C VAL A 83 -10.66 12.40 -1.28
N LEU A 84 -9.82 12.45 -2.32
CA LEU A 84 -9.96 13.41 -3.42
C LEU A 84 -11.28 13.18 -4.18
N GLU A 85 -11.58 11.95 -4.56
CA GLU A 85 -12.83 11.62 -5.24
C GLU A 85 -14.05 11.94 -4.36
N MET A 86 -13.98 11.64 -3.06
CA MET A 86 -15.03 12.00 -2.10
C MET A 86 -15.21 13.52 -1.98
N ALA A 87 -14.15 14.31 -2.15
CA ALA A 87 -14.20 15.77 -2.16
C ALA A 87 -14.76 16.34 -3.48
N GLU A 88 -14.51 15.66 -4.60
CA GLU A 88 -15.00 16.01 -5.93
C GLU A 88 -16.49 15.67 -6.12
N THR A 89 -16.91 14.51 -5.64
CA THR A 89 -18.25 13.95 -5.87
C THR A 89 -19.23 14.27 -4.74
N GLY A 90 -18.74 14.32 -3.50
CA GLY A 90 -19.52 14.61 -2.31
C GLY A 90 -19.09 15.96 -1.76
N SER A 91 -20.04 16.77 -1.29
CA SER A 91 -19.76 18.01 -0.57
C SER A 91 -19.11 17.78 0.81
N LEU A 92 -18.37 16.67 0.99
CA LEU A 92 -17.83 16.15 2.24
C LEU A 92 -16.81 17.10 2.89
N PHE A 93 -16.13 17.90 2.07
CA PHE A 93 -15.11 18.88 2.50
C PHE A 93 -15.42 20.29 1.98
N GLY A 94 -16.69 20.58 1.67
CA GLY A 94 -17.12 21.89 1.16
C GLY A 94 -17.11 21.99 -0.37
N SER A 95 -17.01 23.22 -0.89
CA SER A 95 -17.19 23.55 -2.32
C SER A 95 -15.89 23.69 -3.11
N SER A 96 -14.73 23.63 -2.45
CA SER A 96 -13.43 23.78 -3.10
C SER A 96 -12.45 22.72 -2.63
N ILE A 97 -11.74 22.10 -3.57
CA ILE A 97 -10.73 21.07 -3.30
C ILE A 97 -9.39 21.77 -3.01
N PRO A 98 -8.80 21.57 -1.82
CA PRO A 98 -7.49 22.16 -1.50
C PRO A 98 -6.39 21.65 -2.42
N GLU A 99 -5.46 22.52 -2.79
CA GLU A 99 -4.31 22.16 -3.64
C GLU A 99 -3.48 21.01 -3.04
N LYS A 100 -3.31 21.00 -1.71
CA LYS A 100 -2.61 19.92 -0.98
C LYS A 100 -3.22 18.53 -1.21
N LEU A 101 -4.54 18.44 -1.33
CA LEU A 101 -5.22 17.17 -1.60
C LEU A 101 -5.00 16.70 -3.04
N GLN A 102 -4.80 17.64 -3.99
CA GLN A 102 -4.50 17.33 -5.38
C GLN A 102 -3.04 16.88 -5.58
N THR A 103 -2.14 17.28 -4.70
CA THR A 103 -0.73 16.90 -4.74
C THR A 103 -0.55 15.39 -4.47
N PRO A 104 0.04 14.62 -5.41
CA PRO A 104 0.33 13.21 -5.18
C PRO A 104 1.22 12.99 -3.95
N PHE A 105 0.97 11.90 -3.23
CA PHE A 105 1.71 11.48 -2.04
C PHE A 105 1.71 12.48 -0.86
N SER A 106 0.76 13.44 -0.83
CA SER A 106 0.57 14.33 0.32
C SER A 106 0.16 13.57 1.58
N LEU A 107 -0.70 12.57 1.45
CA LEU A 107 -0.93 11.58 2.51
C LEU A 107 0.07 10.44 2.39
N ARG A 108 0.72 10.12 3.52
CA ARG A 108 1.69 9.03 3.63
C ARG A 108 1.23 8.02 4.66
N THR A 109 1.78 6.81 4.60
CA THR A 109 1.43 5.73 5.54
C THR A 109 1.50 6.11 7.02
N PRO A 110 2.47 6.89 7.52
CA PRO A 110 2.45 7.34 8.91
C PRO A 110 1.19 8.13 9.29
N HIS A 111 0.66 8.92 8.36
CA HIS A 111 -0.59 9.67 8.55
C HIS A 111 -1.77 8.70 8.64
N ILE A 112 -1.82 7.69 7.77
CA ILE A 112 -2.87 6.67 7.76
C ILE A 112 -2.85 5.83 9.03
N CYS A 113 -1.66 5.40 9.48
CA CYS A 113 -1.49 4.68 10.73
C CYS A 113 -1.91 5.52 11.95
N ALA A 114 -1.59 6.82 11.96
CA ALA A 114 -2.04 7.72 13.01
C ALA A 114 -3.57 7.83 13.02
N MET A 115 -4.22 8.00 11.87
CA MET A 115 -5.69 8.07 11.79
C MET A 115 -6.39 6.81 12.33
N GLN A 116 -5.83 5.62 12.08
CA GLN A 116 -6.37 4.36 12.60
C GLN A 116 -6.31 4.26 14.13
N GLN A 117 -5.27 4.81 14.74
CA GLN A 117 -5.12 4.78 16.21
C GLN A 117 -6.21 5.59 16.93
N TYR A 118 -6.86 6.54 16.23
CA TYR A 118 -7.84 7.45 16.81
C TYR A 118 -9.31 7.07 16.54
N THR A 119 -9.56 5.80 16.18
CA THR A 119 -10.82 5.23 15.66
C THR A 119 -12.08 5.39 16.51
N SER A 120 -12.03 5.85 17.77
CA SER A 120 -13.23 6.00 18.60
C SER A 120 -13.26 7.15 19.62
N THR A 121 -12.14 7.81 19.90
CA THR A 121 -12.07 8.79 21.01
C THR A 121 -11.46 10.14 20.65
N ASN A 122 -10.86 10.31 19.46
CA ASN A 122 -10.20 11.56 19.10
C ASN A 122 -10.28 11.90 17.60
N LEU A 123 -11.49 12.21 17.12
CA LEU A 123 -11.72 12.67 15.74
C LEU A 123 -11.03 14.02 15.45
N ASP A 124 -10.70 14.80 16.48
CA ASP A 124 -9.98 16.07 16.34
C ASP A 124 -8.54 15.85 15.85
N ALA A 125 -7.88 14.79 16.31
CA ALA A 125 -6.56 14.40 15.82
C ALA A 125 -6.61 14.01 14.33
N VAL A 126 -7.64 13.25 13.91
CA VAL A 126 -7.86 12.89 12.50
C VAL A 126 -8.09 14.15 11.66
N GLY A 127 -8.98 15.05 12.13
CA GLY A 127 -9.25 16.32 11.46
C GLY A 127 -8.00 17.19 11.34
N SER A 128 -7.15 17.20 12.36
CA SER A 128 -5.87 17.94 12.35
C SER A 128 -4.90 17.38 11.30
N ILE A 129 -4.80 16.05 11.18
CA ILE A 129 -3.95 15.43 10.14
C ILE A 129 -4.50 15.76 8.75
N LEU A 130 -5.82 15.62 8.55
CA LEU A 130 -6.46 15.94 7.27
C LEU A 130 -6.28 17.41 6.90
N PHE A 131 -6.38 18.33 7.86
CA PHE A 131 -6.14 19.75 7.63
C PHE A 131 -4.65 20.04 7.30
N ASN A 132 -3.71 19.49 8.08
CA ASN A 132 -2.29 19.77 7.90
C ASN A 132 -1.75 19.20 6.58
N GLU A 133 -2.13 17.97 6.24
CA GLU A 133 -1.57 17.22 5.13
C GLU A 133 -2.38 17.35 3.84
N ALA A 134 -3.71 17.40 3.93
CA ALA A 134 -4.61 17.49 2.78
C ALA A 134 -5.31 18.85 2.65
N GLY A 135 -5.19 19.76 3.63
CA GLY A 135 -5.78 21.09 3.57
C GLY A 135 -7.31 21.13 3.71
N VAL A 136 -7.94 19.98 3.99
CA VAL A 136 -9.41 19.89 4.07
C VAL A 136 -9.91 20.22 5.48
N THR A 137 -10.92 21.07 5.56
CA THR A 137 -11.70 21.23 6.79
C THR A 137 -12.67 20.06 6.92
N SER A 138 -12.50 19.28 7.97
CA SER A 138 -13.22 18.01 8.13
C SER A 138 -14.27 18.14 9.24
N SER A 139 -15.50 17.73 8.94
CA SER A 139 -16.52 17.51 9.96
C SER A 139 -16.27 16.18 10.68
N SER A 140 -16.88 15.97 11.86
CA SER A 140 -16.81 14.66 12.54
C SER A 140 -17.28 13.52 11.63
N PHE A 141 -18.30 13.75 10.79
CA PHE A 141 -18.78 12.78 9.81
C PHE A 141 -17.73 12.47 8.74
N SER A 142 -17.08 13.50 8.18
CA SER A 142 -16.01 13.34 7.19
C SER A 142 -14.82 12.57 7.78
N CYS A 143 -14.42 12.91 9.02
CA CYS A 143 -13.36 12.18 9.73
C CYS A 143 -13.73 10.71 9.93
N THR A 144 -14.96 10.41 10.37
CA THR A 144 -15.41 9.02 10.56
C THR A 144 -15.36 8.22 9.26
N GLN A 145 -15.81 8.78 8.14
CA GLN A 145 -15.74 8.09 6.85
C GLN A 145 -14.30 7.81 6.41
N VAL A 146 -13.42 8.82 6.49
CA VAL A 146 -12.01 8.65 6.11
C VAL A 146 -11.31 7.64 7.02
N THR A 147 -11.57 7.67 8.33
CA THR A 147 -11.02 6.70 9.28
C THR A 147 -11.54 5.28 9.02
N SER A 148 -12.83 5.12 8.70
CA SER A 148 -13.40 3.80 8.35
C SER A 148 -12.74 3.24 7.10
N LEU A 149 -12.63 4.06 6.04
CA LEU A 149 -11.97 3.69 4.80
C LEU A 149 -10.49 3.31 5.01
N ALA A 150 -9.74 4.15 5.73
CA ALA A 150 -8.34 3.88 6.05
C ALA A 150 -8.17 2.55 6.81
N THR A 151 -9.09 2.25 7.72
CA THR A 151 -9.09 0.99 8.48
C THR A 151 -9.40 -0.20 7.58
N GLU A 152 -10.37 -0.09 6.67
CA GLU A 152 -10.74 -1.14 5.72
C GLU A 152 -9.58 -1.45 4.75
N ILE A 153 -8.98 -0.41 4.15
CA ILE A 153 -7.83 -0.57 3.26
C ILE A 153 -6.66 -1.25 4.00
N MET A 154 -6.34 -0.81 5.22
CA MET A 154 -5.29 -1.47 6.01
C MET A 154 -5.64 -2.91 6.40
N SER A 155 -6.91 -3.22 6.67
CA SER A 155 -7.40 -4.58 6.90
C SER A 155 -7.21 -5.47 5.67
N LEU A 156 -7.53 -4.97 4.48
CA LEU A 156 -7.32 -5.67 3.20
C LEU A 156 -5.84 -5.90 2.93
N LEU A 157 -5.00 -4.91 3.19
CA LEU A 157 -3.56 -5.05 3.08
C LEU A 157 -3.01 -6.07 4.08
N ASN A 158 -3.46 -6.06 5.33
CA ASN A 158 -3.04 -7.03 6.33
C ASN A 158 -3.52 -8.45 6.00
N SER A 159 -4.75 -8.60 5.48
CA SER A 159 -5.27 -9.89 5.01
C SER A 159 -4.45 -10.43 3.83
N SER A 160 -4.13 -9.56 2.87
CA SER A 160 -3.28 -9.91 1.72
C SER A 160 -1.86 -10.28 2.18
N ARG A 161 -1.28 -9.53 3.13
CA ARG A 161 0.03 -9.81 3.75
C ARG A 161 0.04 -11.17 4.45
N ASN A 162 -1.02 -11.51 5.19
CA ASN A 162 -1.14 -12.80 5.86
C ASN A 162 -1.22 -13.97 4.87
N GLN A 163 -1.95 -13.81 3.77
CA GLN A 163 -2.00 -14.84 2.71
C GLN A 163 -0.62 -15.06 2.06
N LEU A 164 0.13 -13.99 1.82
CA LEU A 164 1.49 -14.04 1.28
C LEU A 164 2.48 -14.71 2.24
N GLN A 165 2.33 -14.46 3.55
CA GLN A 165 3.11 -15.13 4.56
C GLN A 165 2.82 -16.64 4.56
N VAL A 166 1.56 -17.06 4.51
CA VAL A 166 1.17 -18.49 4.50
C VAL A 166 1.65 -19.21 3.22
N SER A 167 1.54 -18.57 2.06
CA SER A 167 1.95 -19.15 0.78
C SER A 167 3.47 -19.21 0.59
N ALA A 168 4.23 -18.26 1.16
CA ALA A 168 5.70 -18.30 1.15
C ALA A 168 6.31 -19.39 2.05
N PHE A 169 5.54 -20.00 2.96
CA PHE A 169 5.97 -21.12 3.81
C PHE A 169 5.37 -22.47 3.42
N SER A 170 4.67 -22.55 2.30
CA SER A 170 4.03 -23.78 1.80
C SER A 170 4.81 -24.48 0.67
N VAL A 171 6.08 -24.11 0.47
CA VAL A 171 6.99 -24.73 -0.51
C VAL A 171 8.08 -25.51 0.21
#